data_AF-A0A1V2GVY6-F1
#
_entry.id   AF-A0A1V2GVY6-F1
#
_cell.length_a   1.000
_cell.length_b   1.000
_cell.length_c   1.000
_cell.angle_alpha   90.00
_cell.angle_beta   90.00
_cell.angle_gamma   90.00
#
_symmetry.space_group_name_H-M   'P 1'
#
loop_
_entity.id
_entity.type
_entity.pdbx_description
1 polymer ?
#
loop_
_entity_poly.entity_id
_entity_poly.type
_entity_poly.pdbx_seq_one_letter_code
_entity_poly.pdbx_strand_id
1 'polypeptide(L)'
;SPSRPAAAWFERAIADLWAWQAEGGSDARPWLDHGRWALRAPLSSEPPPRIGEPPQPVFLPAEGEGVHQFPLGPVMGSLGEPAHHRFQVLGETIVRLEVLLGYTHKGLPALWRGQPPLRAAPFIARLSGDSTVAHAWAFAGAVERALGVEPPPRAVALRGVLAELERLANHLRDIGALSGEAGFAWPQARLGALCEVLLRASEAAFGHRLLMDRVIPGGLAADISLDGREGLRAALRLVAAELPSIRDVMEEHASLQDRISGCGVLKPEWASLLGAGGIVGRAAGRGFDARRDLAYPPYDQHPPTVPQASASDVEARLTLRLEEISVGLPLIEALLDSLPQGGVSAVS
;
A
#
# COMPACT_ATOMS: atom_id res chain seq x y z
N SER A 1 7.99 -14.38 15.42
CA SER A 1 8.79 -15.60 15.22
C SER A 1 10.29 -15.26 15.14
N PRO A 2 11.17 -16.04 15.79
CA PRO A 2 12.63 -15.88 15.73
C PRO A 2 13.20 -16.07 14.32
N SER A 3 12.52 -16.82 13.44
CA SER A 3 12.98 -17.04 12.05
C SER A 3 12.53 -15.96 11.08
N ARG A 4 11.43 -15.26 11.37
CA ARG A 4 10.89 -14.14 10.57
C ARG A 4 10.31 -13.07 11.49
N PRO A 5 11.09 -12.05 11.89
CA PRO A 5 10.64 -11.02 12.81
C PRO A 5 9.37 -10.28 12.33
N ALA A 6 9.25 -10.02 11.02
CA ALA A 6 8.09 -9.37 10.44
C ALA A 6 6.77 -10.17 10.59
N ALA A 7 6.84 -11.48 10.84
CA ALA A 7 5.65 -12.29 11.10
C ALA A 7 4.99 -11.97 12.45
N ALA A 8 5.72 -11.34 13.38
CA ALA A 8 5.23 -11.06 14.73
C ALA A 8 3.93 -10.23 14.74
N TRP A 9 3.74 -9.31 13.79
CA TRP A 9 2.49 -8.54 13.71
C TRP A 9 1.28 -9.40 13.36
N PHE A 10 1.45 -10.33 12.42
CA PHE A 10 0.38 -11.27 12.04
C PHE A 10 0.12 -12.29 13.15
N GLU A 11 1.16 -12.79 13.81
CA GLU A 11 1.05 -13.70 14.96
C GLU A 11 0.24 -13.05 16.10
N ARG A 12 0.56 -11.80 16.45
CA ARG A 12 -0.15 -11.05 17.49
C ARG A 12 -1.59 -10.69 17.07
N ALA A 13 -1.81 -10.32 15.81
CA ALA A 13 -3.16 -10.12 15.28
C ALA A 13 -4.01 -11.40 15.37
N ILE A 14 -3.41 -12.56 15.07
CA ILE A 14 -4.08 -13.86 15.18
C ILE A 14 -4.41 -14.17 16.65
N ALA A 15 -3.51 -13.89 17.57
CA ALA A 15 -3.75 -14.05 19.00
C ALA A 15 -4.92 -13.17 19.48
N ASP A 16 -4.94 -11.90 19.10
CA ASP A 16 -6.00 -10.96 19.48
C ASP A 16 -7.37 -11.32 18.92
N LEU A 17 -7.42 -11.91 17.72
CA LEU A 17 -8.67 -12.21 17.02
C LEU A 17 -9.20 -13.62 17.33
N TRP A 18 -8.33 -14.64 17.41
CA TRP A 18 -8.70 -16.06 17.54
C TRP A 18 -8.22 -16.74 18.81
N ALA A 19 -7.47 -16.06 19.69
CA ALA A 19 -6.81 -16.65 20.86
C ALA A 19 -5.78 -17.74 20.53
N TRP A 20 -5.24 -17.76 19.30
CA TRP A 20 -4.19 -18.70 18.90
C TRP A 20 -2.82 -18.07 19.10
N GLN A 21 -1.93 -18.79 19.78
CA GLN A 21 -0.56 -18.35 20.02
C GLN A 21 0.39 -19.06 19.06
N ALA A 22 1.32 -18.30 18.48
CA ALA A 22 2.37 -18.87 17.66
C ALA A 22 3.39 -19.61 18.54
N GLU A 23 3.66 -20.87 18.23
CA GLU A 23 4.71 -21.63 18.89
C GLU A 23 6.07 -20.96 18.63
N GLY A 24 6.83 -20.69 19.69
CA GLY A 24 8.09 -19.96 19.60
C GLY A 24 7.95 -18.47 19.27
N GLY A 25 6.76 -17.87 19.39
CA GLY A 25 6.55 -16.43 19.24
C GLY A 25 7.42 -15.61 20.20
N SER A 26 8.07 -14.56 19.68
CA SER A 26 9.02 -13.72 20.44
C SER A 26 8.36 -12.52 21.11
N ASP A 27 7.14 -12.13 20.69
CA ASP A 27 6.38 -11.03 21.26
C ASP A 27 4.90 -11.44 21.34
N ALA A 28 4.39 -11.55 22.57
CA ALA A 28 3.02 -11.94 22.87
C ALA A 28 2.14 -10.76 23.34
N ARG A 29 2.64 -9.53 23.23
CA ARG A 29 1.85 -8.34 23.60
C ARG A 29 0.65 -8.20 22.65
N PRO A 30 -0.50 -7.70 23.12
CA PRO A 30 -1.62 -7.37 22.24
C PRO A 30 -1.21 -6.43 21.11
N TRP A 31 -1.83 -6.54 19.94
CA TRP A 31 -1.55 -5.73 18.76
C TRP A 31 -2.73 -4.84 18.35
N LEU A 32 -3.88 -5.44 18.06
CA LEU A 32 -5.10 -4.77 17.61
C LEU A 32 -6.01 -4.38 18.77
N ASP A 33 -6.10 -5.24 19.80
CA ASP A 33 -6.98 -4.98 20.94
C ASP A 33 -6.24 -4.14 21.99
N HIS A 34 -6.49 -2.82 21.96
CA HIS A 34 -6.01 -1.87 22.97
C HIS A 34 -6.76 -1.94 24.31
N GLY A 35 -7.41 -3.07 24.56
CA GLY A 35 -8.15 -3.34 25.78
C GLY A 35 -9.57 -2.81 25.81
N ARG A 36 -10.09 -2.37 24.66
CA ARG A 36 -11.35 -1.63 24.56
C ARG A 36 -12.49 -2.47 23.97
N TRP A 37 -12.19 -3.63 23.40
CA TRP A 37 -13.23 -4.51 22.85
C TRP A 37 -14.01 -5.21 23.97
N ALA A 38 -15.34 -5.32 23.79
CA ALA A 38 -16.22 -5.97 24.76
C ALA A 38 -15.94 -7.48 24.90
N LEU A 39 -15.45 -8.11 23.84
CA LEU A 39 -15.06 -9.52 23.79
C LEU A 39 -13.55 -9.61 23.54
N ARG A 40 -12.88 -10.55 24.22
CA ARG A 40 -11.52 -10.95 23.85
C ARG A 40 -11.61 -12.02 22.76
N ALA A 41 -10.67 -12.03 21.82
CA ALA A 41 -10.64 -13.01 20.74
C ALA A 41 -12.00 -13.21 20.06
N PRO A 42 -12.60 -12.15 19.48
CA PRO A 42 -13.98 -12.16 19.00
C PRO A 42 -14.26 -13.19 17.89
N LEU A 43 -13.23 -13.77 17.27
CA LEU A 43 -13.35 -14.79 16.22
C LEU A 43 -13.03 -16.21 16.69
N SER A 44 -12.75 -16.39 17.98
CA SER A 44 -12.66 -17.71 18.62
C SER A 44 -14.03 -18.41 18.67
N SER A 45 -14.04 -19.70 18.99
CA SER A 45 -15.28 -20.48 19.09
C SER A 45 -16.19 -20.01 20.23
N GLU A 46 -15.60 -19.57 21.34
CA GLU A 46 -16.30 -19.11 22.55
C GLU A 46 -15.61 -17.85 23.08
N PRO A 47 -15.90 -16.67 22.50
CA PRO A 47 -15.22 -15.43 22.86
C PRO A 47 -15.59 -14.99 24.28
N PRO A 48 -14.65 -14.95 25.24
CA PRO A 48 -14.96 -14.57 26.60
C PRO A 48 -15.20 -13.06 26.71
N PRO A 49 -16.11 -12.60 27.59
CA PRO A 49 -16.26 -11.19 27.86
C PRO A 49 -14.98 -10.60 28.44
N ARG A 50 -14.72 -9.33 28.14
CA ARG A 50 -13.65 -8.57 28.79
C ARG A 50 -14.12 -8.11 30.17
N ILE A 51 -13.31 -8.41 31.18
CA ILE A 51 -13.53 -7.99 32.57
C ILE A 51 -12.32 -7.16 33.00
N GLY A 52 -12.58 -6.05 33.70
CA GLY A 52 -11.55 -5.14 34.19
C GLY A 52 -11.26 -3.98 33.25
N GLU A 53 -10.39 -3.08 33.70
CA GLU A 53 -10.01 -1.89 32.94
C GLU A 53 -9.05 -2.24 31.78
N PRO A 54 -9.07 -1.48 30.68
CA PRO A 54 -8.09 -1.62 29.61
C PRO A 54 -6.66 -1.46 30.17
N PRO A 55 -5.73 -2.40 29.90
CA PRO A 55 -4.36 -2.25 30.33
C PRO A 55 -3.72 -1.01 29.70
N GLN A 56 -2.86 -0.33 30.45
CA GLN A 56 -2.04 0.76 29.89
C GLN A 56 -0.98 0.17 28.95
N PRO A 57 -0.70 0.81 27.80
CA PRO A 57 0.36 0.34 26.91
C PRO A 57 1.72 0.36 27.62
N VAL A 58 2.45 -0.75 27.52
CA VAL A 58 3.81 -0.86 28.04
C VAL A 58 4.80 -0.57 26.93
N PHE A 59 5.61 0.47 27.14
CA PHE A 59 6.68 0.87 26.24
C PHE A 59 8.02 0.48 26.85
N LEU A 60 8.91 -0.09 26.04
CA LEU A 60 10.25 -0.43 26.46
C LEU A 60 11.07 0.86 26.67
N PRO A 61 11.77 1.02 27.81
CA PRO A 61 12.54 2.22 28.08
C PRO A 61 13.87 2.27 27.30
N ALA A 62 14.49 3.43 27.31
CA ALA A 62 15.86 3.72 26.94
C ALA A 62 16.51 4.39 28.16
N GLU A 63 17.63 3.84 28.61
CA GLU A 63 18.34 4.30 29.80
C GLU A 63 19.45 5.29 29.43
N GLY A 64 19.62 6.34 30.23
CA GLY A 64 20.66 7.33 30.04
C GLY A 64 20.32 8.66 30.71
N GLU A 65 21.35 9.37 31.21
CA GLU A 65 21.18 10.73 31.71
C GLU A 65 20.74 11.66 30.57
N GLY A 66 19.70 12.48 30.81
CA GLY A 66 19.17 13.41 29.82
C GLY A 66 18.23 12.79 28.77
N VAL A 67 17.87 11.51 28.89
CA VAL A 67 16.84 10.91 28.02
C VAL A 67 15.45 11.40 28.45
N HIS A 68 14.75 12.04 27.52
CA HIS A 68 13.38 12.52 27.72
C HIS A 68 12.39 11.70 26.91
N GLN A 69 11.23 11.45 27.49
CA GLN A 69 10.15 10.69 26.88
C GLN A 69 8.94 11.59 26.62
N PHE A 70 8.36 11.55 25.42
CA PHE A 70 7.08 12.20 25.14
C PHE A 70 6.17 11.35 24.22
N PRO A 71 4.84 11.40 24.42
CA PRO A 71 3.87 10.76 23.53
C PRO A 71 3.51 11.63 22.33
N LEU A 72 3.10 10.98 21.24
CA LEU A 72 2.49 11.63 20.08
C LEU A 72 1.34 10.75 19.55
N GLY A 73 0.15 11.31 19.34
CA GLY A 73 -1.05 10.57 18.91
C GLY A 73 -2.00 10.20 20.07
N PRO A 74 -2.99 9.31 19.87
CA PRO A 74 -3.24 8.52 18.66
C PRO A 74 -3.94 9.28 17.52
N VAL A 75 -4.47 10.47 17.79
CA VAL A 75 -5.07 11.36 16.79
C VAL A 75 -4.16 12.56 16.60
N MET A 76 -3.62 12.72 15.40
CA MET A 76 -2.77 13.85 15.04
C MET A 76 -2.99 14.21 13.57
N GLY A 77 -3.12 15.50 13.26
CA GLY A 77 -3.37 15.96 11.89
C GLY A 77 -2.16 15.85 10.95
N SER A 78 -0.95 15.63 11.46
CA SER A 78 0.31 15.62 10.68
C SER A 78 0.87 14.24 10.39
N LEU A 79 0.31 13.16 10.94
CA LEU A 79 0.71 11.78 10.64
C LEU A 79 -0.49 11.07 10.01
N GLY A 80 -0.27 10.44 8.85
CA GLY A 80 -1.37 9.95 8.00
C GLY A 80 -2.25 8.88 8.64
N GLU A 81 -1.68 7.99 9.46
CA GLU A 81 -2.41 6.90 10.13
C GLU A 81 -2.53 7.14 11.65
N PRO A 82 -3.73 6.95 12.24
CA PRO A 82 -3.91 6.95 13.69
C PRO A 82 -2.99 5.95 14.40
N ALA A 83 -2.04 6.49 15.15
CA ALA A 83 -0.98 5.72 15.79
C ALA A 83 -0.48 6.44 17.04
N HIS A 84 -0.24 5.69 18.12
CA HIS A 84 0.40 6.22 19.32
C HIS A 84 1.91 5.96 19.23
N HIS A 85 2.67 7.03 19.10
CA HIS A 85 4.13 6.99 19.09
C HIS A 85 4.66 7.35 20.48
N ARG A 86 5.69 6.63 20.90
CA ARG A 86 6.44 6.91 22.11
C ARG A 86 7.89 7.18 21.74
N PHE A 87 8.24 8.47 21.74
CA PHE A 87 9.60 8.92 21.48
C PHE A 87 10.39 8.94 22.78
N GLN A 88 11.62 8.47 22.69
CA GLN A 88 12.65 8.66 23.69
C GLN A 88 13.84 9.30 23.00
N VAL A 89 14.21 10.48 23.49
CA VAL A 89 15.09 11.42 22.79
C VAL A 89 16.20 11.88 23.73
N LEU A 90 17.41 11.92 23.21
CA LEU A 90 18.58 12.55 23.83
C LEU A 90 18.99 13.75 22.98
N GLY A 91 18.72 14.97 23.47
CA GLY A 91 18.88 16.19 22.68
C GLY A 91 17.94 16.18 21.47
N GLU A 92 18.50 16.10 20.26
CA GLU A 92 17.75 16.00 18.99
C GLU A 92 17.71 14.57 18.44
N THR A 93 18.41 13.62 19.08
CA THR A 93 18.52 12.24 18.59
C THR A 93 17.42 11.36 19.17
N ILE A 94 16.60 10.78 18.30
CA ILE A 94 15.66 9.73 18.69
C ILE A 94 16.46 8.46 18.97
N VAL A 95 16.59 8.09 20.24
CA VAL A 95 17.29 6.85 20.65
C VAL A 95 16.37 5.64 20.64
N ARG A 96 15.05 5.86 20.79
CA ARG A 96 14.04 4.81 20.67
C ARG A 96 12.70 5.39 20.24
N LEU A 97 12.03 4.65 19.36
CA LEU A 97 10.65 4.88 18.96
C LEU A 97 9.86 3.57 19.13
N GLU A 98 8.85 3.59 20.00
CA GLU A 98 7.83 2.53 20.01
C GLU A 98 6.56 3.06 19.33
N VAL A 99 5.99 2.29 18.41
CA VAL A 99 4.76 2.65 17.69
C VAL A 99 3.67 1.65 18.00
N LEU A 100 2.54 2.14 18.49
CA LEU A 100 1.33 1.37 18.70
C LEU A 100 0.34 1.74 17.58
N LEU A 101 0.11 0.77 16.69
CA LEU A 101 -0.89 0.82 15.61
C LEU A 101 -2.15 0.05 16.02
N GLY A 102 -3.15 -0.02 15.15
CA GLY A 102 -4.37 -0.82 15.38
C GLY A 102 -5.63 0.00 15.68
N TYR A 103 -5.49 1.31 15.88
CA TYR A 103 -6.60 2.24 16.13
C TYR A 103 -7.63 2.31 14.98
N THR A 104 -7.22 1.94 13.77
CA THR A 104 -8.06 1.90 12.55
C THR A 104 -8.72 0.53 12.31
N HIS A 105 -8.55 -0.45 13.20
CA HIS A 105 -9.09 -1.79 13.01
C HIS A 105 -10.63 -1.77 12.97
N LYS A 106 -11.20 -2.21 11.83
CA LYS A 106 -12.65 -2.18 11.56
C LYS A 106 -13.38 -3.52 11.77
N GLY A 107 -12.68 -4.56 12.22
CA GLY A 107 -13.26 -5.91 12.35
C GLY A 107 -13.60 -6.58 11.01
N LEU A 108 -12.93 -6.22 9.92
CA LEU A 108 -13.21 -6.76 8.56
C LEU A 108 -13.20 -8.29 8.49
N PRO A 109 -12.28 -9.02 9.17
CA PRO A 109 -12.33 -10.47 9.20
C PRO A 109 -13.63 -11.05 9.76
N ALA A 110 -14.27 -10.37 10.71
CA ALA A 110 -15.57 -10.77 11.24
C ALA A 110 -16.70 -10.57 10.21
N LEU A 111 -16.61 -9.50 9.41
CA LEU A 111 -17.65 -9.11 8.46
C LEU A 111 -17.70 -9.99 7.21
N TRP A 112 -16.53 -10.41 6.70
CA TRP A 112 -16.48 -11.24 5.48
C TRP A 112 -16.44 -12.75 5.74
N ARG A 113 -16.20 -13.19 6.99
CA ARG A 113 -16.13 -14.63 7.30
C ARG A 113 -17.50 -15.28 7.08
N GLY A 114 -17.51 -16.38 6.33
CA GLY A 114 -18.75 -17.09 5.97
C GLY A 114 -19.59 -16.40 4.90
N GLN A 115 -19.16 -15.26 4.37
CA GLN A 115 -19.85 -14.59 3.26
C GLN A 115 -19.46 -15.24 1.92
N PRO A 116 -20.39 -15.28 0.94
CA PRO A 116 -20.03 -15.58 -0.45
C PRO A 116 -18.93 -14.63 -0.96
N PRO A 117 -17.98 -15.09 -1.79
CA PRO A 117 -16.85 -14.27 -2.23
C PRO A 117 -17.22 -12.92 -2.85
N LEU A 118 -18.31 -12.87 -3.65
CA LEU A 118 -18.81 -11.63 -4.23
C LEU A 118 -19.30 -10.62 -3.19
N ARG A 119 -19.88 -11.09 -2.08
CA ARG A 119 -20.28 -10.24 -0.95
C ARG A 119 -19.09 -9.80 -0.10
N ALA A 120 -18.04 -10.61 -0.05
CA ALA A 120 -16.79 -10.30 0.64
C ALA A 120 -15.92 -9.28 -0.12
N ALA A 121 -15.98 -9.28 -1.45
CA ALA A 121 -15.08 -8.50 -2.30
C ALA A 121 -15.01 -6.99 -1.97
N PRO A 122 -16.12 -6.26 -1.73
CA PRO A 122 -16.04 -4.83 -1.41
C PRO A 122 -15.31 -4.53 -0.11
N PHE A 123 -15.38 -5.41 0.90
CA PHE A 123 -14.65 -5.24 2.15
C PHE A 123 -13.14 -5.34 1.94
N ILE A 124 -12.69 -6.21 1.02
CA ILE A 124 -11.28 -6.37 0.67
C ILE A 124 -10.81 -5.20 -0.20
N ALA A 125 -11.58 -4.85 -1.23
CA ALA A 125 -11.26 -3.75 -2.13
C ALA A 125 -11.09 -2.43 -1.36
N ARG A 126 -11.78 -2.26 -0.23
CA ARG A 126 -11.78 -1.03 0.58
C ARG A 126 -10.88 -1.13 1.82
N LEU A 127 -9.93 -2.08 1.83
CA LEU A 127 -8.91 -2.20 2.88
C LEU A 127 -8.02 -0.96 2.94
N SER A 128 -7.47 -0.57 1.79
CA SER A 128 -6.76 0.70 1.60
C SER A 128 -7.47 1.53 0.54
N GLY A 129 -7.68 2.82 0.82
CA GLY A 129 -8.39 3.73 -0.08
C GLY A 129 -7.61 4.10 -1.34
N ASP A 130 -6.31 3.80 -1.37
CA ASP A 130 -5.40 4.10 -2.47
C ASP A 130 -4.91 2.85 -3.22
N SER A 131 -5.19 1.64 -2.72
CA SER A 131 -4.68 0.38 -3.28
C SER A 131 -5.82 -0.63 -3.48
N THR A 132 -6.96 -0.13 -3.95
CA THR A 132 -8.21 -0.90 -4.06
C THR A 132 -8.15 -1.99 -5.11
N VAL A 133 -7.58 -1.70 -6.28
CA VAL A 133 -7.44 -2.63 -7.40
C VAL A 133 -6.47 -3.73 -7.02
N ALA A 134 -5.32 -3.39 -6.44
CA ALA A 134 -4.33 -4.37 -5.99
C ALA A 134 -4.92 -5.36 -4.98
N HIS A 135 -5.63 -4.86 -3.95
CA HIS A 135 -6.28 -5.73 -2.96
C HIS A 135 -7.40 -6.57 -3.57
N ALA A 136 -8.26 -5.96 -4.38
CA ALA A 136 -9.36 -6.66 -5.04
C ALA A 136 -8.87 -7.75 -5.99
N TRP A 137 -7.81 -7.49 -6.76
CA TRP A 137 -7.23 -8.47 -7.68
C TRP A 137 -6.54 -9.61 -6.93
N ALA A 138 -5.78 -9.33 -5.88
CA ALA A 138 -5.18 -10.37 -5.05
C ALA A 138 -6.24 -11.34 -4.49
N PHE A 139 -7.36 -10.80 -4.02
CA PHE A 139 -8.48 -11.60 -3.52
C PHE A 139 -9.25 -12.34 -4.63
N ALA A 140 -9.60 -11.64 -5.72
CA ALA A 140 -10.28 -12.25 -6.85
C ALA A 140 -9.46 -13.43 -7.41
N GLY A 141 -8.15 -13.24 -7.62
CA GLY A 141 -7.25 -14.30 -8.10
C GLY A 141 -7.11 -15.47 -7.12
N ALA A 142 -7.17 -15.22 -5.81
CA ALA A 142 -7.19 -16.31 -4.81
C ALA A 142 -8.50 -17.11 -4.89
N VAL A 143 -9.64 -16.44 -5.02
CA VAL A 143 -10.97 -17.07 -5.16
C VAL A 143 -11.08 -17.85 -6.47
N GLU A 144 -10.66 -17.25 -7.58
CA GLU A 144 -10.65 -17.84 -8.92
C GLU A 144 -9.86 -19.16 -8.93
N ARG A 145 -8.63 -19.16 -8.39
CA ARG A 145 -7.83 -20.38 -8.26
C ARG A 145 -8.46 -21.42 -7.34
N ALA A 146 -9.05 -21.00 -6.23
CA ALA A 146 -9.71 -21.92 -5.29
C ALA A 146 -10.95 -22.60 -5.90
N LEU A 147 -11.63 -21.93 -6.83
CA LEU A 147 -12.85 -22.42 -7.48
C LEU A 147 -12.62 -22.99 -8.89
N GLY A 148 -11.40 -22.88 -9.44
CA GLY A 148 -11.10 -23.27 -10.82
C GLY A 148 -11.83 -22.42 -11.87
N VAL A 149 -12.10 -21.15 -11.56
CA VAL A 149 -12.78 -20.20 -12.46
C VAL A 149 -11.74 -19.37 -13.19
N GLU A 150 -11.77 -19.42 -14.53
CA GLU A 150 -10.92 -18.59 -15.37
C GLU A 150 -11.66 -17.29 -15.77
N PRO A 151 -11.16 -16.11 -15.39
CA PRO A 151 -11.76 -14.84 -15.82
C PRO A 151 -11.55 -14.62 -17.33
N PRO A 152 -12.43 -13.85 -18.02
CA PRO A 152 -12.26 -13.57 -19.43
C PRO A 152 -10.93 -12.86 -19.73
N PRO A 153 -10.25 -13.14 -20.87
CA PRO A 153 -8.96 -12.51 -21.20
C PRO A 153 -9.01 -10.98 -21.21
N ARG A 154 -10.13 -10.41 -21.67
CA ARG A 154 -10.37 -8.96 -21.64
C ARG A 154 -10.39 -8.39 -20.22
N ALA A 155 -11.00 -9.12 -19.28
CA ALA A 155 -11.03 -8.73 -17.87
C ALA A 155 -9.62 -8.73 -17.27
N VAL A 156 -8.81 -9.74 -17.59
CA VAL A 156 -7.41 -9.86 -17.14
C VAL A 156 -6.56 -8.71 -17.68
N ALA A 157 -6.67 -8.38 -18.96
CA ALA A 157 -5.95 -7.24 -19.55
C ALA A 157 -6.35 -5.91 -18.89
N LEU A 158 -7.64 -5.68 -18.68
CA LEU A 158 -8.15 -4.49 -18.03
C LEU A 158 -7.78 -4.42 -16.53
N ARG A 159 -7.63 -5.55 -15.83
CA ARG A 159 -7.05 -5.56 -14.46
C ARG A 159 -5.64 -4.98 -14.45
N GLY A 160 -4.82 -5.29 -15.46
CA GLY A 160 -3.51 -4.68 -15.67
C GLY A 160 -3.60 -3.16 -15.82
N VAL A 161 -4.49 -2.68 -16.71
CA VAL A 161 -4.71 -1.23 -16.90
C VAL A 161 -5.12 -0.55 -15.59
N LEU A 162 -6.11 -1.11 -14.88
CA LEU A 162 -6.60 -0.58 -13.61
C LEU A 162 -5.49 -0.53 -12.54
N ALA A 163 -4.67 -1.58 -12.44
CA ALA A 163 -3.61 -1.68 -11.44
C ALA A 163 -2.46 -0.71 -11.73
N GLU A 164 -2.11 -0.50 -12.99
CA GLU A 164 -1.08 0.47 -13.37
C GLU A 164 -1.59 1.92 -13.26
N LEU A 165 -2.87 2.20 -13.53
CA LEU A 165 -3.47 3.52 -13.24
C LEU A 165 -3.47 3.83 -11.74
N GLU A 166 -3.86 2.87 -10.90
CA GLU A 166 -3.79 2.98 -9.45
C GLU A 166 -2.35 3.24 -8.99
N ARG A 167 -1.38 2.50 -9.53
CA ARG A 167 0.04 2.68 -9.24
C ARG A 167 0.54 4.08 -9.59
N LEU A 168 0.22 4.60 -10.78
CA LEU A 168 0.60 5.96 -11.18
C LEU A 168 0.01 7.01 -10.24
N ALA A 169 -1.28 6.89 -9.91
CA ALA A 169 -1.94 7.81 -8.99
C ALA A 169 -1.29 7.79 -7.59
N ASN A 170 -0.90 6.60 -7.11
CA ASN A 170 -0.21 6.43 -5.83
C ASN A 170 1.18 7.05 -5.84
N HIS A 171 1.97 6.84 -6.90
CA HIS A 171 3.30 7.45 -6.99
C HIS A 171 3.23 8.98 -7.03
N LEU A 172 2.33 9.55 -7.84
CA LEU A 172 2.15 11.01 -7.87
C LEU A 172 1.77 11.57 -6.50
N ARG A 173 0.86 10.89 -5.79
CA ARG A 173 0.45 11.29 -4.44
C ARG A 173 1.58 11.16 -3.43
N ASP A 174 2.28 10.03 -3.41
CA ASP A 174 3.40 9.75 -2.51
C ASP A 174 4.52 10.78 -2.67
N ILE A 175 4.94 11.05 -3.91
CA ILE A 175 6.01 12.02 -4.21
C ILE A 175 5.57 13.42 -3.79
N GLY A 176 4.31 13.79 -4.08
CA GLY A 176 3.75 15.08 -3.68
C GLY A 176 3.67 15.24 -2.17
N ALA A 177 3.18 14.24 -1.45
CA ALA A 177 3.08 14.25 0.01
C ALA A 177 4.46 14.34 0.67
N LEU A 178 5.42 13.53 0.22
CA LEU A 178 6.80 13.55 0.71
C LEU A 178 7.43 14.93 0.52
N SER A 179 7.25 15.54 -0.66
CA SER A 179 7.78 16.88 -0.94
C SER A 179 7.16 17.93 -0.02
N GLY A 180 5.85 17.86 0.22
CA GLY A 180 5.13 18.74 1.15
C GLY A 180 5.60 18.60 2.60
N GLU A 181 5.79 17.37 3.07
CA GLU A 181 6.32 17.07 4.41
C GLU A 181 7.78 17.50 4.57
N ALA A 182 8.56 17.50 3.48
CA ALA A 182 9.89 18.10 3.42
C ALA A 182 9.86 19.64 3.31
N GLY A 183 8.68 20.28 3.36
CA GLY A 183 8.52 21.73 3.33
C GLY A 183 8.50 22.35 1.93
N PHE A 184 8.41 21.54 0.87
CA PHE A 184 8.31 22.02 -0.51
C PHE A 184 6.89 21.80 -1.05
N ALA A 185 6.04 22.82 -0.89
CA ALA A 185 4.62 22.76 -1.26
C ALA A 185 4.35 22.81 -2.78
N TRP A 186 5.28 23.33 -3.60
CA TRP A 186 5.06 23.45 -5.04
C TRP A 186 4.95 22.08 -5.76
N PRO A 187 5.87 21.11 -5.56
CA PRO A 187 5.69 19.78 -6.13
C PRO A 187 4.43 19.09 -5.62
N GLN A 188 4.07 19.26 -4.34
CA GLN A 188 2.84 18.72 -3.76
C GLN A 188 1.60 19.19 -4.56
N ALA A 189 1.52 20.49 -4.85
CA ALA A 189 0.41 21.04 -5.61
C ALA A 189 0.39 20.56 -7.07
N ARG A 190 1.55 20.55 -7.76
CA ARG A 190 1.65 20.13 -9.17
C ARG A 190 1.35 18.64 -9.36
N LEU A 191 1.96 17.78 -8.55
CA LEU A 191 1.72 16.34 -8.59
C LEU A 191 0.31 15.98 -8.15
N GLY A 192 -0.26 16.72 -7.20
CA GLY A 192 -1.68 16.60 -6.82
C GLY A 192 -2.63 16.91 -7.98
N ALA A 193 -2.34 17.95 -8.77
CA ALA A 193 -3.11 18.29 -9.96
C ALA A 193 -3.02 17.19 -11.04
N LEU A 194 -1.84 16.62 -11.28
CA LEU A 194 -1.65 15.50 -12.20
C LEU A 194 -2.37 14.23 -11.72
N CYS A 195 -2.31 13.95 -10.42
CA CYS A 195 -3.06 12.85 -9.82
C CYS A 195 -4.57 13.03 -10.06
N GLU A 196 -5.11 14.24 -9.86
CA GLU A 196 -6.51 14.54 -10.12
C GLU A 196 -6.92 14.35 -11.59
N VAL A 197 -6.03 14.65 -12.54
CA VAL A 197 -6.27 14.37 -13.97
C VAL A 197 -6.45 12.86 -14.20
N LEU A 198 -5.58 12.02 -13.64
CA LEU A 198 -5.70 10.56 -13.75
C LEU A 198 -6.97 10.03 -13.08
N LEU A 199 -7.35 10.56 -11.92
CA LEU A 199 -8.55 10.13 -11.20
C LEU A 199 -9.84 10.49 -11.96
N ARG A 200 -9.89 11.65 -12.60
CA ARG A 200 -11.03 12.04 -13.47
C ARG A 200 -11.11 11.19 -14.73
N ALA A 201 -9.96 10.90 -15.35
CA ALA A 201 -9.93 10.01 -16.50
C ALA A 201 -10.36 8.58 -16.12
N SER A 202 -9.96 8.11 -14.93
CA SER A 202 -10.40 6.84 -14.35
C SER A 202 -11.91 6.81 -14.08
N GLU A 203 -12.48 7.91 -13.58
CA GLU A 203 -13.92 8.08 -13.41
C GLU A 203 -14.67 8.01 -14.74
N ALA A 204 -14.21 8.72 -15.77
CA ALA A 204 -14.83 8.70 -17.10
C ALA A 204 -14.72 7.31 -17.77
N ALA A 205 -13.59 6.61 -17.56
CA ALA A 205 -13.31 5.31 -18.17
C ALA A 205 -14.04 4.16 -17.48
N PHE A 206 -14.12 4.16 -16.14
CA PHE A 206 -14.59 3.02 -15.35
C PHE A 206 -15.72 3.34 -14.37
N GLY A 207 -16.20 4.59 -14.36
CA GLY A 207 -17.30 5.03 -13.50
C GLY A 207 -16.94 5.15 -12.02
N HIS A 208 -15.65 5.20 -11.67
CA HIS A 208 -15.21 5.45 -10.29
C HIS A 208 -13.81 6.06 -10.23
N ARG A 209 -13.67 7.20 -9.53
CA ARG A 209 -12.41 7.96 -9.41
C ARG A 209 -11.25 7.13 -8.87
N LEU A 210 -11.51 6.42 -7.78
CA LEU A 210 -10.53 5.56 -7.12
C LEU A 210 -10.59 4.11 -7.60
N LEU A 211 -11.33 3.79 -8.67
CA LEU A 211 -11.46 2.42 -9.20
C LEU A 211 -11.99 1.35 -8.20
N MET A 212 -12.70 1.78 -7.14
CA MET A 212 -13.25 0.88 -6.13
C MET A 212 -14.27 -0.08 -6.75
N ASP A 213 -14.22 -1.32 -6.28
CA ASP A 213 -15.13 -2.40 -6.64
C ASP A 213 -15.23 -2.65 -8.17
N ARG A 214 -14.20 -2.27 -8.94
CA ARG A 214 -14.12 -2.57 -10.38
C ARG A 214 -13.65 -4.00 -10.62
N VAL A 215 -12.71 -4.48 -9.82
CA VAL A 215 -12.25 -5.87 -9.86
C VAL A 215 -13.11 -6.72 -8.92
N ILE A 216 -13.66 -7.80 -9.46
CA ILE A 216 -14.48 -8.77 -8.72
C ILE A 216 -14.01 -10.19 -9.01
N PRO A 217 -14.26 -11.17 -8.12
CA PRO A 217 -14.08 -12.58 -8.45
C PRO A 217 -14.77 -12.96 -9.75
N GLY A 218 -14.02 -13.55 -10.69
CA GLY A 218 -14.49 -13.97 -12.01
C GLY A 218 -14.43 -12.89 -13.11
N GLY A 219 -13.94 -11.67 -12.82
CA GLY A 219 -13.71 -10.67 -13.86
C GLY A 219 -13.69 -9.22 -13.35
N LEU A 220 -14.44 -8.35 -14.05
CA LEU A 220 -14.68 -6.94 -13.72
C LEU A 220 -16.17 -6.66 -13.62
N ALA A 221 -16.53 -5.69 -12.78
CA ALA A 221 -17.91 -5.23 -12.60
C ALA A 221 -18.43 -4.44 -13.82
N ALA A 222 -17.55 -3.80 -14.57
CA ALA A 222 -17.89 -3.04 -15.77
C ALA A 222 -16.70 -3.03 -16.75
N ASP A 223 -17.02 -2.95 -18.05
CA ASP A 223 -16.01 -2.73 -19.10
C ASP A 223 -15.61 -1.24 -19.13
N ILE A 224 -14.51 -0.94 -19.82
CA ILE A 224 -14.12 0.44 -20.12
C ILE A 224 -15.19 1.10 -20.99
N SER A 225 -15.51 2.37 -20.70
CA SER A 225 -16.45 3.16 -21.49
C SER A 225 -15.93 3.40 -22.92
N LEU A 226 -16.85 3.70 -23.85
CA LEU A 226 -16.56 3.86 -25.28
C LEU A 226 -15.43 4.87 -25.52
N ASP A 227 -15.50 6.02 -24.86
CA ASP A 227 -14.52 7.10 -24.98
C ASP A 227 -13.41 7.01 -23.90
N GLY A 228 -13.49 6.02 -23.02
CA GLY A 228 -12.58 5.86 -21.88
C GLY A 228 -11.12 5.69 -22.30
N ARG A 229 -10.86 4.99 -23.40
CA ARG A 229 -9.49 4.78 -23.91
C ARG A 229 -8.82 6.10 -24.26
N GLU A 230 -9.46 6.94 -25.07
CA GLU A 230 -8.89 8.22 -25.49
C GLU A 230 -8.78 9.21 -24.33
N GLY A 231 -9.75 9.20 -23.40
CA GLY A 231 -9.67 9.97 -22.17
C GLY A 231 -8.47 9.61 -21.29
N LEU A 232 -8.20 8.31 -21.12
CA LEU A 232 -7.01 7.83 -20.40
C LEU A 232 -5.73 8.26 -21.13
N ARG A 233 -5.64 8.10 -22.45
CA ARG A 233 -4.48 8.52 -23.24
C ARG A 233 -4.17 10.00 -23.10
N ALA A 234 -5.20 10.85 -23.16
CA ALA A 234 -5.03 12.29 -22.96
C ALA A 234 -4.45 12.59 -21.58
N ALA A 235 -4.91 11.90 -20.54
CA ALA A 235 -4.37 12.04 -19.18
C ALA A 235 -2.91 11.55 -19.07
N LEU A 236 -2.58 10.38 -19.63
CA LEU A 236 -1.23 9.83 -19.62
C LEU A 236 -0.25 10.76 -20.35
N ARG A 237 -0.64 11.32 -21.50
CA ARG A 237 0.18 12.30 -22.26
C ARG A 237 0.46 13.56 -21.44
N LEU A 238 -0.52 14.06 -20.70
CA LEU A 238 -0.31 15.23 -19.85
C LEU A 238 0.68 14.93 -18.72
N VAL A 239 0.54 13.78 -18.05
CA VAL A 239 1.51 13.35 -17.02
C VAL A 239 2.90 13.21 -17.62
N ALA A 240 3.03 12.56 -18.79
CA ALA A 240 4.31 12.38 -19.47
C ALA A 240 4.98 13.71 -19.86
N ALA A 241 4.20 14.72 -20.25
CA ALA A 241 4.70 16.03 -20.66
C ALA A 241 5.17 16.89 -19.48
N GLU A 242 4.49 16.82 -18.34
CA GLU A 242 4.74 17.69 -17.18
C GLU A 242 5.77 17.12 -16.20
N LEU A 243 5.84 15.79 -16.08
CA LEU A 243 6.69 15.12 -15.09
C LEU A 243 8.19 15.49 -15.18
N PRO A 244 8.82 15.58 -16.37
CA PRO A 244 10.25 15.91 -16.47
C PRO A 244 10.58 17.27 -15.85
N SER A 245 9.79 18.31 -16.14
CA SER A 245 10.03 19.64 -15.57
C SER A 245 9.83 19.67 -14.05
N ILE A 246 8.86 18.92 -13.52
CA ILE A 246 8.66 18.81 -12.07
C ILE A 246 9.86 18.11 -11.43
N ARG A 247 10.35 17.03 -12.06
CA ARG A 247 11.54 16.29 -11.61
C ARG A 247 12.77 17.21 -11.54
N ASP A 248 13.06 17.95 -12.60
CA ASP A 248 14.21 18.85 -12.66
C ASP A 248 14.19 19.87 -11.51
N VAL A 249 13.02 20.49 -11.27
CA VAL A 249 12.84 21.45 -10.15
C VAL A 249 13.07 20.79 -8.79
N MET A 250 12.65 19.54 -8.60
CA MET A 250 12.85 18.81 -7.35
C MET A 250 14.32 18.44 -7.13
N GLU A 251 15.00 17.98 -8.18
CA GLU A 251 16.42 17.59 -8.13
C GLU A 251 17.32 18.80 -7.85
N GLU A 252 17.02 19.96 -8.43
CA GLU A 252 17.79 21.21 -8.22
C GLU A 252 17.49 21.92 -6.89
N HIS A 253 16.43 21.55 -6.17
CA HIS A 253 16.02 22.24 -4.95
C HIS A 253 16.83 21.80 -3.72
N ALA A 254 17.90 22.54 -3.41
CA ALA A 254 18.84 22.25 -2.33
C ALA A 254 18.17 21.92 -0.97
N SER A 255 17.17 22.70 -0.53
CA SER A 255 16.51 22.46 0.77
C SER A 255 15.67 21.19 0.80
N LEU A 256 15.22 20.68 -0.36
CA LEU A 256 14.56 19.38 -0.43
C LEU A 256 15.61 18.28 -0.31
N GLN A 257 16.69 18.39 -1.09
CA GLN A 257 17.80 17.42 -1.09
C GLN A 257 18.41 17.24 0.30
N ASP A 258 18.65 18.33 1.03
CA ASP A 258 19.19 18.32 2.40
C ASP A 258 18.33 17.50 3.38
N ARG A 259 17.02 17.39 3.14
CA ARG A 259 16.09 16.66 4.04
C ARG A 259 15.89 15.20 3.67
N ILE A 260 16.15 14.81 2.42
CA ILE A 260 15.83 13.46 1.91
C ILE A 260 17.08 12.62 1.64
N SER A 261 18.18 13.25 1.24
CA SER A 261 19.43 12.56 0.91
C SER A 261 20.07 12.01 2.19
N GLY A 262 20.43 10.73 2.19
CA GLY A 262 20.99 10.04 3.37
C GLY A 262 19.99 9.83 4.52
N CYS A 263 18.75 10.29 4.40
CA CYS A 263 17.72 10.12 5.42
C CYS A 263 17.07 8.72 5.32
N GLY A 264 16.78 8.09 6.46
CA GLY A 264 15.97 6.87 6.51
C GLY A 264 16.59 5.64 5.81
N VAL A 265 17.92 5.58 5.71
CA VAL A 265 18.67 4.47 5.09
C VAL A 265 18.32 3.13 5.75
N LEU A 266 17.82 2.19 4.95
CA LEU A 266 17.55 0.81 5.39
C LEU A 266 18.69 -0.12 4.95
N LYS A 267 19.42 -0.72 5.89
CA LYS A 267 20.51 -1.61 5.52
C LYS A 267 19.98 -2.89 4.83
N PRO A 268 20.68 -3.43 3.81
CA PRO A 268 20.22 -4.62 3.07
C PRO A 268 19.93 -5.84 3.97
N GLU A 269 20.71 -6.04 5.03
CA GLU A 269 20.50 -7.14 5.98
C GLU A 269 19.16 -7.02 6.72
N TRP A 270 18.76 -5.80 7.10
CA TRP A 270 17.46 -5.54 7.73
C TRP A 270 16.33 -5.66 6.74
N ALA A 271 16.50 -5.16 5.51
CA ALA A 271 15.53 -5.33 4.44
C ALA A 271 15.26 -6.83 4.17
N SER A 272 16.32 -7.65 4.20
CA SER A 272 16.21 -9.10 4.04
C SER A 272 15.50 -9.75 5.22
N LEU A 273 15.94 -9.43 6.45
CA LEU A 273 15.37 -9.97 7.69
C LEU A 273 13.88 -9.64 7.87
N LEU A 274 13.49 -8.42 7.54
CA LEU A 274 12.11 -7.93 7.64
C LEU A 274 11.26 -8.28 6.41
N GLY A 275 11.87 -8.82 5.35
CA GLY A 275 11.17 -9.16 4.12
C GLY A 275 10.61 -7.94 3.37
N ALA A 276 11.28 -6.79 3.45
CA ALA A 276 10.82 -5.56 2.80
C ALA A 276 10.67 -5.76 1.27
N GLY A 277 9.51 -5.42 0.72
CA GLY A 277 9.19 -5.55 -0.70
C GLY A 277 9.00 -4.20 -1.39
N GLY A 278 8.62 -4.24 -2.67
CA GLY A 278 8.30 -3.04 -3.46
C GLY A 278 9.45 -2.03 -3.51
N ILE A 279 9.11 -0.73 -3.51
CA ILE A 279 10.10 0.36 -3.57
C ILE A 279 11.13 0.28 -2.44
N VAL A 280 10.70 -0.01 -1.21
CA VAL A 280 11.60 -0.09 -0.05
C VAL A 280 12.59 -1.24 -0.20
N GLY A 281 12.11 -2.43 -0.58
CA GLY A 281 12.96 -3.58 -0.84
C GLY A 281 13.94 -3.32 -1.98
N ARG A 282 13.46 -2.81 -3.11
CA ARG A 282 14.30 -2.53 -4.29
C ARG A 282 15.35 -1.46 -4.05
N ALA A 283 15.03 -0.40 -3.31
CA ALA A 283 16.02 0.61 -2.92
C ALA A 283 17.12 0.04 -2.01
N ALA A 284 16.82 -1.05 -1.29
CA ALA A 284 17.74 -1.79 -0.43
C ALA A 284 18.39 -3.01 -1.14
N GLY A 285 18.30 -3.10 -2.48
CA GLY A 285 18.91 -4.16 -3.28
C GLY A 285 18.10 -5.47 -3.40
N ARG A 286 16.87 -5.52 -2.87
CA ARG A 286 15.96 -6.67 -3.10
C ARG A 286 15.26 -6.48 -4.43
N GLY A 287 15.89 -6.95 -5.51
CA GLY A 287 15.43 -6.73 -6.87
C GLY A 287 14.11 -7.39 -7.28
N PHE A 288 13.28 -7.88 -6.34
CA PHE A 288 12.04 -8.59 -6.63
C PHE A 288 10.87 -7.65 -6.99
N ASP A 289 10.13 -8.00 -8.04
CA ASP A 289 8.84 -7.41 -8.40
C ASP A 289 7.88 -8.52 -8.87
N ALA A 290 6.73 -8.64 -8.21
CA ALA A 290 5.78 -9.72 -8.47
C ALA A 290 5.27 -9.74 -9.93
N ARG A 291 5.17 -8.58 -10.59
CA ARG A 291 4.70 -8.49 -11.99
C ARG A 291 5.72 -9.09 -12.96
N ARG A 292 7.02 -8.90 -12.69
CA ARG A 292 8.11 -9.43 -13.52
C ARG A 292 8.47 -10.86 -13.15
N ASP A 293 8.64 -11.14 -11.86
CA ASP A 293 9.24 -12.39 -11.38
C ASP A 293 8.24 -13.55 -11.27
N LEU A 294 6.97 -13.24 -11.03
CA LEU A 294 5.90 -14.24 -11.14
C LEU A 294 5.27 -14.26 -12.53
N ALA A 295 5.46 -13.19 -13.31
CA ALA A 295 5.00 -13.05 -14.70
C ALA A 295 3.55 -13.53 -14.90
N TYR A 296 2.63 -13.06 -14.05
CA TYR A 296 1.22 -13.43 -14.19
C TYR A 296 0.52 -12.55 -15.24
N PRO A 297 -0.49 -13.05 -15.96
CA PRO A 297 -1.22 -12.26 -16.96
C PRO A 297 -1.81 -10.95 -16.42
N PRO A 298 -1.72 -9.83 -17.16
CA PRO A 298 -1.19 -9.68 -18.52
C PRO A 298 0.32 -9.36 -18.58
N TYR A 299 1.03 -9.38 -17.44
CA TYR A 299 2.45 -9.01 -17.38
C TYR A 299 3.39 -10.07 -17.96
N ASP A 300 2.89 -11.28 -18.23
CA ASP A 300 3.58 -12.31 -19.01
C ASP A 300 3.86 -11.86 -20.45
N GLN A 301 2.91 -11.15 -21.04
CA GLN A 301 2.99 -10.62 -22.41
C GLN A 301 3.50 -9.18 -22.45
N HIS A 302 3.27 -8.42 -21.37
CA HIS A 302 3.71 -7.04 -21.22
C HIS A 302 4.57 -6.89 -19.94
N PRO A 303 5.79 -7.45 -19.93
CA PRO A 303 6.65 -7.39 -18.75
C PRO A 303 7.04 -5.94 -18.44
N PRO A 304 6.88 -5.48 -17.18
CA PRO A 304 7.27 -4.13 -16.82
C PRO A 304 8.79 -4.00 -16.74
N THR A 305 9.30 -2.82 -17.11
CA THR A 305 10.63 -2.40 -16.68
C THR A 305 10.60 -2.15 -15.17
N VAL A 306 11.57 -2.69 -14.43
CA VAL A 306 11.61 -2.58 -12.96
C VAL A 306 12.87 -1.82 -12.55
N PRO A 307 12.77 -0.53 -12.17
CA PRO A 307 13.91 0.26 -11.75
C PRO A 307 14.52 -0.26 -10.45
N GLN A 308 15.83 -0.01 -10.27
CA GLN A 308 16.62 -0.47 -9.12
C GLN A 308 17.46 0.70 -8.57
N ALA A 309 17.65 0.72 -7.26
CA ALA A 309 18.51 1.70 -6.59
C ALA A 309 19.27 1.02 -5.44
N SER A 310 20.35 1.62 -4.97
CA SER A 310 21.23 1.03 -3.94
C SER A 310 21.46 1.90 -2.71
N ALA A 311 21.17 3.20 -2.74
CA ALA A 311 21.42 4.09 -1.61
C ALA A 311 20.44 3.85 -0.44
N SER A 312 19.27 3.26 -0.71
CA SER A 312 18.27 2.84 0.29
C SER A 312 17.68 3.94 1.18
N ASP A 313 18.05 5.20 0.95
CA ASP A 313 17.52 6.39 1.60
C ASP A 313 16.17 6.85 1.01
N VAL A 314 15.64 7.94 1.55
CA VAL A 314 14.38 8.54 1.07
C VAL A 314 14.52 9.02 -0.38
N GLU A 315 15.65 9.63 -0.73
CA GLU A 315 15.95 10.08 -2.10
C GLU A 315 15.87 8.93 -3.11
N ALA A 316 16.56 7.81 -2.87
CA ALA A 316 16.50 6.64 -3.75
C ALA A 316 15.08 6.11 -3.93
N ARG A 317 14.27 6.09 -2.86
CA ARG A 317 12.88 5.63 -2.93
C ARG A 317 11.97 6.62 -3.66
N LEU A 318 12.30 7.92 -3.65
CA LEU A 318 11.60 8.93 -4.43
C LEU A 318 11.95 8.79 -5.92
N THR A 319 13.24 8.64 -6.25
CA THR A 319 13.71 8.42 -7.62
C THR A 319 13.11 7.17 -8.24
N LEU A 320 13.06 6.05 -7.51
CA LEU A 320 12.41 4.82 -7.99
C LEU A 320 10.93 5.04 -8.31
N ARG A 321 10.19 5.85 -7.55
CA ARG A 321 8.79 6.15 -7.85
C ARG A 321 8.64 7.00 -9.10
N LEU A 322 9.50 8.00 -9.28
CA LEU A 322 9.53 8.81 -10.51
C LEU A 322 9.81 7.92 -11.74
N GLU A 323 10.77 7.01 -11.63
CA GLU A 323 11.09 6.06 -12.69
C GLU A 323 9.95 5.07 -12.94
N GLU A 324 9.29 4.54 -11.90
CA GLU A 324 8.09 3.69 -12.06
C GLU A 324 6.95 4.44 -12.77
N ILE A 325 6.80 5.75 -12.57
CA ILE A 325 5.85 6.54 -13.38
C ILE A 325 6.29 6.56 -14.84
N SER A 326 7.55 6.92 -15.11
CA SER A 326 8.08 7.02 -16.47
C SER A 326 7.95 5.72 -17.26
N VAL A 327 8.20 4.56 -16.64
CA VAL A 327 8.05 3.25 -17.31
C VAL A 327 6.63 2.70 -17.29
N GLY A 328 5.79 3.14 -16.35
CA GLY A 328 4.38 2.73 -16.26
C GLY A 328 3.52 3.36 -17.36
N LEU A 329 3.82 4.60 -17.77
CA LEU A 329 3.11 5.30 -18.85
C LEU A 329 3.04 4.49 -20.17
N PRO A 330 4.16 4.07 -20.79
CA PRO A 330 4.12 3.26 -22.02
C PRO A 330 3.55 1.86 -21.79
N LEU A 331 3.66 1.30 -20.58
CA LEU A 331 3.06 0.01 -20.26
C LEU A 331 1.52 0.07 -20.30
N ILE A 332 0.92 1.13 -19.75
CA ILE A 332 -0.54 1.31 -19.81
C ILE A 332 -1.01 1.46 -21.25
N GLU A 333 -0.29 2.23 -22.07
CA GLU A 333 -0.60 2.37 -23.50
C GLU A 333 -0.56 1.01 -24.22
N ALA A 334 0.49 0.21 -23.98
CA ALA A 334 0.61 -1.13 -24.56
C ALA A 334 -0.53 -2.08 -24.12
N LEU A 335 -0.97 -1.99 -22.86
CA LEU A 335 -2.11 -2.76 -22.36
C LEU A 335 -3.44 -2.29 -22.97
N LEU A 336 -3.61 -0.99 -23.23
CA LEU A 336 -4.79 -0.43 -23.89
C LEU A 336 -4.88 -0.83 -25.37
N ASP A 337 -3.73 -0.90 -26.07
CA ASP A 337 -3.64 -1.32 -27.47
C ASP A 337 -3.90 -2.81 -27.68
N SER A 338 -3.50 -3.64 -26.71
CA SER A 338 -3.60 -5.10 -26.78
C SER A 338 -4.91 -5.67 -26.23
N LEU A 339 -5.89 -4.82 -25.88
CA LEU A 339 -7.13 -5.27 -25.24
C LEU A 339 -7.88 -6.33 -26.07
N PRO A 340 -8.05 -7.56 -25.56
CA PRO A 340 -8.83 -8.60 -26.23
C PRO A 340 -10.29 -8.19 -26.42
N GLN A 341 -10.93 -8.77 -27.45
CA GLN A 341 -12.39 -8.70 -27.59
C GLN A 341 -13.08 -9.65 -26.60
N GLY A 342 -14.39 -9.45 -26.38
CA GLY A 342 -15.23 -10.30 -25.54
C GLY A 342 -15.80 -9.58 -24.31
N GLY A 343 -16.44 -10.35 -23.43
CA GLY A 343 -17.00 -9.83 -22.17
C GLY A 343 -15.95 -9.67 -21.08
N VAL A 344 -16.34 -9.01 -19.98
CA VAL A 344 -15.45 -8.73 -18.84
C VAL A 344 -15.81 -9.47 -17.55
N SER A 345 -16.87 -10.27 -17.55
CA SER A 345 -17.27 -11.09 -16.40
C SER A 345 -17.57 -12.53 -16.83
N ALA A 346 -17.03 -13.50 -16.08
CA ALA A 346 -17.44 -14.91 -16.17
C ALA A 346 -18.61 -15.24 -15.23
N VAL A 347 -19.04 -14.28 -14.42
CA VAL A 347 -20.17 -14.42 -13.49
C VAL A 347 -21.34 -13.61 -14.04
N SER A 348 -22.48 -14.29 -14.26
CA SER A 348 -23.76 -13.69 -14.67
C SER A 348 -24.47 -12.99 -13.53
#